data_AF-A0A662VUD0-F1
#
_entry.id   AF-A0A662VUD0-F1
#
_cell.length_a   1.000
_cell.length_b   1.000
_cell.length_c   1.000
_cell.angle_alpha   90.00
_cell.angle_beta   90.00
_cell.angle_gamma   90.00
#
_symmetry.space_group_name_H-M   'P 1'
#
loop_
_entity.id
_entity.type
_entity.pdbx_description
1 polymer ?
#
loop_
_entity_poly.entity_id
_entity_poly.type
_entity_poly.pdbx_seq_one_letter_code
_entity_poly.pdbx_strand_id
1 'polypeptide(L)'
;KEEVREEREAREGKKEGTLDIFRRHKEEVEGKLIARILDKGHNLVKEIPVRDLVKTLKSNNTKGETIVFDGVITQRVVDLAAKRNISYLIGVRLGSVVKVPTSIRIITFDEL
;
A
#
# COMPACT_ATOMS: atom_id res chain seq x y z
N LYS A 1 -17.23 -14.21 -28.73
CA LYS A 1 -15.82 -13.75 -28.57
C LYS A 1 -15.89 -12.36 -27.96
N GLU A 2 -16.19 -12.33 -26.67
CA GLU A 2 -16.75 -11.19 -25.97
C GLU A 2 -16.11 -11.29 -24.59
N GLU A 3 -14.97 -10.64 -24.39
CA GLU A 3 -14.28 -10.60 -23.08
C GLU A 3 -13.09 -9.62 -23.09
N VAL A 4 -12.60 -9.18 -24.26
CA VAL A 4 -11.37 -8.38 -24.34
C VAL A 4 -11.62 -6.86 -24.32
N ARG A 5 -12.86 -6.38 -24.12
CA ARG A 5 -13.20 -4.96 -24.34
C ARG A 5 -13.37 -4.12 -23.07
N GLU A 6 -13.58 -4.72 -21.90
CA GLU A 6 -13.84 -3.94 -20.66
C GLU A 6 -12.59 -3.40 -19.94
N GLU A 7 -11.38 -3.83 -20.31
CA GLU A 7 -10.17 -3.43 -19.56
C GLU A 7 -9.67 -2.00 -19.84
N ARG A 8 -10.16 -1.31 -20.88
CA ARG A 8 -9.64 0.02 -21.25
C ARG A 8 -10.40 1.21 -20.65
N GLU A 9 -11.63 1.02 -20.16
CA GLU A 9 -12.46 2.13 -19.66
C GLU A 9 -12.37 2.36 -18.14
N ALA A 10 -11.71 1.49 -17.38
CA ALA A 10 -11.57 1.65 -15.92
C ALA A 10 -10.44 2.61 -15.48
N ARG A 11 -9.66 3.18 -16.41
CA ARG A 11 -8.42 3.92 -16.08
C ARG A 11 -8.61 5.36 -15.60
N GLU A 12 -9.77 6.00 -15.78
CA GLU A 12 -9.94 7.41 -15.40
C GLU A 12 -11.18 7.74 -14.55
N GLY A 13 -12.25 6.93 -14.55
CA GLY A 13 -13.44 7.20 -13.72
C GLY A 13 -13.36 6.73 -12.25
N LYS A 14 -12.38 5.90 -11.88
CA LYS A 14 -12.22 5.37 -10.51
C LYS A 14 -11.28 6.18 -9.61
N LYS A 15 -10.62 7.21 -10.14
CA LYS A 15 -9.59 7.97 -9.38
C LYS A 15 -10.17 8.73 -8.19
N GLU A 16 -11.40 9.24 -8.28
CA GLU A 16 -12.04 9.94 -7.16
C GLU A 16 -12.39 8.97 -6.04
N GLY A 17 -13.20 7.94 -6.29
CA GLY A 17 -13.59 6.97 -5.25
C GLY A 17 -12.42 6.20 -4.62
N THR A 18 -11.32 5.98 -5.34
CA THR A 18 -10.16 5.25 -4.78
C THR A 18 -9.43 6.08 -3.72
N LEU A 19 -9.26 7.38 -3.94
CA LEU A 19 -8.67 8.28 -2.94
C LEU A 19 -9.55 8.35 -1.69
N ASP A 20 -10.87 8.40 -1.85
CA ASP A 20 -11.82 8.35 -0.73
C ASP A 20 -11.71 7.03 0.06
N ILE A 21 -11.53 5.89 -0.64
CA ILE A 21 -11.31 4.59 0.02
C ILE A 21 -10.00 4.62 0.80
N PHE A 22 -8.92 5.14 0.22
CA PHE A 22 -7.64 5.27 0.92
C PHE A 22 -7.72 6.23 2.10
N ARG A 23 -8.52 7.30 2.01
CA ARG A 23 -8.72 8.27 3.10
C ARG A 23 -9.47 7.63 4.27
N ARG A 24 -10.55 6.89 3.99
CA ARG A 24 -11.25 6.09 5.01
C ARG A 24 -10.36 5.03 5.62
N HIS A 25 -9.54 4.37 4.81
CA HIS A 25 -8.58 3.38 5.27
C HIS A 25 -7.48 4.03 6.13
N LYS A 26 -7.00 5.22 5.72
CA LYS A 26 -6.08 6.06 6.48
C LYS A 26 -6.67 6.33 7.86
N GLU A 27 -7.86 6.90 7.96
CA GLU A 27 -8.51 7.19 9.25
C GLU A 27 -8.75 5.93 10.10
N GLU A 28 -9.05 4.79 9.45
CA GLU A 28 -9.22 3.51 10.12
C GLU A 28 -7.92 2.92 10.67
N VAL A 29 -6.78 3.18 10.00
CA VAL A 29 -5.48 2.72 10.46
C VAL A 29 -4.80 3.74 11.38
N GLU A 30 -5.08 5.02 11.21
CA GLU A 30 -4.51 6.16 11.93
C GLU A 30 -4.85 6.05 13.42
N GLY A 31 -3.81 5.91 14.25
CA GLY A 31 -3.96 5.72 15.69
C GLY A 31 -4.26 4.28 16.14
N LYS A 32 -4.54 3.35 15.21
CA LYS A 32 -4.66 1.92 15.51
C LYS A 32 -3.35 1.15 15.32
N LEU A 33 -2.30 1.75 14.76
CA LEU A 33 -1.02 1.09 14.46
C LEU A 33 -1.22 -0.20 13.65
N ILE A 34 -2.16 -0.17 12.69
CA ILE A 34 -2.44 -1.28 11.78
C ILE A 34 -1.97 -0.98 10.37
N ALA A 35 -1.84 -2.03 9.59
CA ALA A 35 -1.37 -2.04 8.24
C ALA A 35 -2.31 -2.85 7.36
N ARG A 36 -2.69 -2.25 6.24
CA ARG A 36 -3.57 -2.80 5.23
C ARG A 36 -2.78 -2.98 3.95
N ILE A 37 -2.88 -4.18 3.38
CA ILE A 37 -2.20 -4.55 2.14
C ILE A 37 -3.29 -4.65 1.10
N LEU A 38 -3.11 -3.98 -0.04
CA LEU A 38 -4.04 -3.96 -1.15
C LEU A 38 -3.41 -4.52 -2.42
N ASP A 39 -4.26 -5.07 -3.27
CA ASP A 39 -3.89 -5.57 -4.59
C ASP A 39 -4.10 -4.50 -5.68
N LYS A 40 -3.83 -4.85 -6.95
CA LYS A 40 -4.04 -3.99 -8.14
C LYS A 40 -5.43 -3.38 -8.24
N GLY A 41 -6.43 -4.08 -7.69
CA GLY A 41 -7.81 -3.63 -7.70
C GLY A 41 -8.19 -2.65 -6.59
N HIS A 42 -7.25 -2.19 -5.77
CA HIS A 42 -7.51 -1.43 -4.53
C HIS A 42 -8.40 -2.20 -3.53
N ASN A 43 -8.39 -3.53 -3.62
CA ASN A 43 -9.08 -4.39 -2.67
C ASN A 43 -8.15 -4.74 -1.51
N LEU A 44 -8.70 -4.70 -0.29
CA LEU A 44 -8.00 -5.16 0.90
C LEU A 44 -7.68 -6.64 0.77
N VAL A 45 -6.40 -6.97 0.60
CA VAL A 45 -5.91 -8.34 0.63
C VAL A 45 -5.83 -8.81 2.07
N LYS A 46 -5.29 -7.96 2.94
CA LYS A 46 -5.03 -8.32 4.33
C LYS A 46 -4.90 -7.11 5.23
N GLU A 47 -5.41 -7.22 6.45
CA GLU A 47 -5.17 -6.29 7.55
C GLU A 47 -4.39 -7.00 8.65
N ILE A 48 -3.33 -6.35 9.13
CA ILE A 48 -2.45 -6.83 10.19
C ILE A 48 -1.94 -5.66 11.02
N PRO A 49 -1.54 -5.84 12.28
CA PRO A 49 -0.87 -4.77 13.03
C PRO A 49 0.48 -4.39 12.38
N VAL A 50 0.89 -3.12 12.47
CA VAL A 50 2.19 -2.62 11.97
C VAL A 50 3.36 -3.40 12.57
N ARG A 51 3.26 -3.79 13.84
CA ARG A 51 4.25 -4.64 14.51
C ARG A 51 4.42 -6.00 13.81
N ASP A 52 3.32 -6.54 13.28
CA ASP A 52 3.29 -7.80 12.54
C ASP A 52 3.53 -7.62 11.05
N LEU A 53 3.55 -6.37 10.52
CA LEU A 53 3.85 -6.11 9.12
C LEU A 53 5.22 -6.66 8.73
N VAL A 54 6.25 -6.41 9.53
CA VAL A 54 7.61 -6.93 9.26
C VAL A 54 7.63 -8.46 9.29
N LYS A 55 6.83 -9.08 10.17
CA LYS A 55 6.72 -10.55 10.29
C LYS A 55 5.95 -11.15 9.11
N THR A 56 4.89 -10.50 8.69
CA THR A 56 4.06 -10.90 7.55
C THR A 56 4.77 -10.67 6.24
N LEU A 57 5.49 -9.56 6.06
CA LEU A 57 6.35 -9.35 4.89
C LEU A 57 7.51 -10.34 4.84
N LYS A 58 7.98 -10.88 5.98
CA LYS A 58 8.91 -12.01 6.00
C LYS A 58 8.24 -13.34 5.65
N SER A 59 7.01 -13.55 6.08
CA SER A 59 6.24 -14.76 5.77
C SER A 59 5.80 -14.76 4.31
N ASN A 60 6.19 -15.77 3.53
CA ASN A 60 6.13 -15.75 2.06
C ASN A 60 4.74 -15.69 1.40
N ASN A 61 3.68 -15.50 2.18
CA ASN A 61 2.31 -15.75 1.77
C ASN A 61 1.47 -14.48 1.57
N THR A 62 2.08 -13.30 1.43
CA THR A 62 1.33 -12.06 1.22
C THR A 62 1.81 -11.37 -0.04
N LYS A 63 0.94 -11.38 -1.04
CA LYS A 63 1.08 -10.63 -2.29
C LYS A 63 0.23 -9.37 -2.17
N GLY A 64 0.80 -8.24 -2.50
CA GLY A 64 0.12 -6.96 -2.56
C GLY A 64 0.85 -6.07 -3.55
N GLU A 65 0.16 -5.07 -4.06
CA GLU A 65 0.76 -4.02 -4.88
C GLU A 65 0.92 -2.73 -4.08
N THR A 66 0.05 -2.52 -3.09
CA THR A 66 0.00 -1.32 -2.26
C THR A 66 -0.02 -1.70 -0.78
N ILE A 67 0.74 -1.01 0.06
CA ILE A 67 0.68 -1.16 1.52
C ILE A 67 0.33 0.19 2.12
N VAL A 68 -0.68 0.24 2.97
CA VAL A 68 -1.06 1.40 3.77
C VAL A 68 -0.82 1.03 5.23
N PHE A 69 -0.07 1.81 5.99
CA PHE A 69 0.17 1.48 7.39
C PHE A 69 0.40 2.70 8.28
N ASP A 70 -0.08 2.62 9.50
CA ASP A 70 0.04 3.68 10.49
C ASP A 70 1.41 3.65 11.17
N GLY A 71 2.44 4.12 10.46
CA GLY A 71 3.79 4.14 11.00
C GLY A 71 4.83 4.85 10.14
N VAL A 72 6.06 4.84 10.64
CA VAL A 72 7.20 5.45 9.96
C VAL A 72 7.70 4.51 8.86
N ILE A 73 7.75 5.02 7.63
CA ILE A 73 8.34 4.33 6.48
C ILE A 73 9.86 4.38 6.64
N THR A 74 10.44 3.22 6.94
CA THR A 74 11.90 3.06 7.11
C THR A 74 12.50 2.28 5.95
N GLN A 75 13.82 2.37 5.77
CA GLN A 75 14.52 1.63 4.71
C GLN A 75 14.24 0.11 4.77
N ARG A 76 14.06 -0.46 5.97
CA ARG A 76 13.72 -1.88 6.15
C ARG A 76 12.35 -2.26 5.61
N VAL A 77 11.36 -1.38 5.74
CA VAL A 77 10.03 -1.58 5.15
C VAL A 77 10.13 -1.46 3.63
N VAL A 78 10.88 -0.46 3.12
CA VAL A 78 11.13 -0.28 1.68
C VAL A 78 11.82 -1.50 1.07
N ASP A 79 12.82 -2.09 1.75
CA ASP A 79 13.53 -3.28 1.28
C ASP A 79 12.61 -4.51 1.23
N LEU A 80 11.79 -4.70 2.27
CA LEU A 80 10.81 -5.78 2.31
C LEU A 80 9.72 -5.59 1.24
N ALA A 81 9.29 -4.35 1.01
CA ALA A 81 8.34 -3.99 -0.03
C ALA A 81 8.91 -4.25 -1.43
N ALA A 82 10.19 -3.91 -1.66
CA ALA A 82 10.89 -4.21 -2.91
C ALA A 82 10.92 -5.71 -3.20
N LYS A 83 11.26 -6.53 -2.20
CA LYS A 83 11.24 -8.00 -2.31
C LYS A 83 9.86 -8.56 -2.63
N ARG A 84 8.80 -7.86 -2.24
CA ARG A 84 7.40 -8.26 -2.44
C ARG A 84 6.76 -7.70 -3.70
N ASN A 85 7.50 -6.97 -4.54
CA ASN A 85 6.95 -6.27 -5.71
C ASN A 85 5.84 -5.26 -5.35
N ILE A 86 5.91 -4.66 -4.17
CA ILE A 86 5.04 -3.54 -3.79
C ILE A 86 5.41 -2.34 -4.66
N SER A 87 4.44 -1.73 -5.34
CA SER A 87 4.64 -0.50 -6.11
C SER A 87 4.31 0.75 -5.28
N TYR A 88 3.46 0.65 -4.27
CA TYR A 88 3.03 1.78 -3.45
C TYR A 88 3.16 1.51 -1.94
N LEU A 89 3.80 2.42 -1.23
CA LEU A 89 3.99 2.41 0.21
C LEU A 89 3.40 3.69 0.79
N ILE A 90 2.30 3.56 1.51
CA ILE A 90 1.61 4.67 2.16
C ILE A 90 1.80 4.52 3.67
N GLY A 91 2.26 5.58 4.34
CA GLY A 91 2.35 5.58 5.79
C GLY A 91 2.37 6.95 6.42
N VAL A 92 2.39 7.03 7.74
CA VAL A 92 2.22 8.28 8.48
C VAL A 92 3.33 9.27 8.17
N ARG A 93 4.57 8.81 8.20
CA ARG A 93 5.75 9.64 7.96
C ARG A 93 6.83 8.88 7.22
N LEU A 94 7.56 9.59 6.37
CA LEU A 94 8.80 9.10 5.81
C LEU A 94 9.91 9.25 6.85
N GLY A 95 10.55 8.14 7.22
CA GLY A 95 11.65 8.10 8.17
C GLY A 95 13.00 8.20 7.49
N SER A 96 14.01 7.54 8.07
CA SER A 96 15.34 7.44 7.45
C SER A 96 15.30 6.50 6.23
N VAL A 97 14.91 7.05 5.08
CA VAL A 97 14.93 6.36 3.79
C VAL A 97 15.95 7.06 2.90
N VAL A 98 17.07 6.39 2.69
CA VAL A 98 18.21 6.95 1.94
C VAL A 98 18.10 6.63 0.45
N LYS A 99 17.44 5.52 0.12
CA LYS A 99 17.34 5.00 -1.24
C LYS A 99 15.98 4.35 -1.46
N VAL A 100 15.21 4.91 -2.37
CA VAL A 100 13.94 4.34 -2.84
C VAL A 100 14.16 3.86 -4.27
N PRO A 101 13.99 2.56 -4.57
CA PRO A 101 14.05 2.09 -5.94
C PRO A 101 12.91 2.73 -6.75
N THR A 102 13.15 3.05 -8.03
CA THR A 102 12.15 3.66 -8.93
C THR A 102 10.90 2.80 -9.14
N SER A 103 10.97 1.52 -8.79
CA SER A 103 9.83 0.61 -8.79
C SER A 103 8.85 0.84 -7.63
N ILE A 104 9.21 1.64 -6.61
CA ILE A 104 8.40 1.90 -5.43
C ILE A 104 8.10 3.39 -5.32
N ARG A 105 6.83 3.73 -5.18
CA ARG A 105 6.36 5.04 -4.77
C ARG A 105 6.03 5.05 -3.29
N ILE A 106 6.56 6.03 -2.58
CA ILE A 106 6.24 6.26 -1.18
C ILE A 106 5.31 7.47 -1.13
N ILE A 107 4.22 7.36 -0.38
CA ILE A 107 3.24 8.41 -0.14
C ILE A 107 3.11 8.54 1.38
N THR A 108 3.13 9.76 1.89
CA THR A 108 2.88 9.99 3.31
C THR A 108 1.42 10.36 3.55
N PHE A 109 0.93 10.14 4.78
CA PHE A 109 -0.42 10.57 5.16
C PHE A 109 -0.57 12.09 5.04
N ASP A 110 0.51 12.85 5.16
CA ASP A 110 0.51 14.30 4.95
C ASP A 110 0.12 14.68 3.49
N GLU A 111 0.35 13.77 2.54
CA GLU A 111 0.01 13.94 1.12
C GLU A 111 -1.41 13.46 0.75
N LEU A 112 -2.20 12.97 1.72
CA LEU A 112 -3.58 12.43 1.58
C LEU A 112 -4.61 13.20 2.43
#